data_AF-A0A7W9ESW4-F1
#
_entry.id   AF-A0A7W9ESW4-F1
#
_cell.length_a   1.000
_cell.length_b   1.000
_cell.length_c   1.000
_cell.angle_alpha   90.00
_cell.angle_beta   90.00
_cell.angle_gamma   90.00
#
_symmetry.space_group_name_H-M   'P 1'
#
loop_
_entity.id
_entity.type
_entity.pdbx_description
1 polymer ?
#
loop_
_entity_poly.entity_id
_entity_poly.type
_entity_poly.pdbx_seq_one_letter_code
_entity_poly.pdbx_strand_id
1 'polypeptide(L)'
;MSEQLTSLAVQLQQQVPSAEIRIDDALIAVSSLMASVVTARRDTEGVPAAKGQATIQRLAKAQMALIDAGGDVLRVHGELVAIGRETAGYDLHEECPQRSAVYRLHAVAA
;
A
#
# COMPACT_ATOMS: atom_id res chain seq x y z
N MET A 1 -7.68 -2.11 30.52
CA MET A 1 -8.07 -2.19 29.09
C MET A 1 -8.61 -3.59 28.82
N SER A 2 -9.73 -3.76 28.09
CA SER A 2 -10.28 -5.10 27.79
C SER A 2 -9.32 -5.91 26.91
N GLU A 3 -9.01 -7.16 27.24
CA GLU A 3 -8.11 -8.04 26.47
C GLU A 3 -8.49 -8.13 24.98
N GLN A 4 -9.78 -8.01 24.68
CA GLN A 4 -10.32 -8.01 23.33
C GLN A 4 -9.86 -6.79 22.50
N LEU A 5 -9.75 -5.61 23.12
CA LEU A 5 -9.29 -4.39 22.45
C LEU A 5 -7.80 -4.46 22.13
N THR A 6 -7.00 -5.01 23.06
CA THR A 6 -5.57 -5.21 22.85
C THR A 6 -5.31 -6.21 21.72
N SER A 7 -6.08 -7.31 21.66
CA SER A 7 -5.98 -8.29 20.57
C SER A 7 -6.31 -7.67 19.21
N LEU A 8 -7.37 -6.86 19.13
CA LEU A 8 -7.76 -6.19 17.89
C LEU A 8 -6.71 -5.17 17.44
N ALA A 9 -6.12 -4.40 18.36
CA ALA A 9 -5.07 -3.45 18.03
C ALA A 9 -3.84 -4.13 17.42
N VAL A 10 -3.43 -5.28 17.96
CA VAL A 10 -2.32 -6.09 17.40
C VAL A 10 -2.66 -6.60 16.00
N GLN A 11 -3.91 -7.03 15.76
CA GLN A 11 -4.34 -7.45 14.42
C GLN A 11 -4.27 -6.28 13.42
N LEU A 12 -4.77 -5.10 13.80
CA LEU A 12 -4.73 -3.91 12.94
C LEU A 12 -3.28 -3.49 12.61
N GLN A 13 -2.36 -3.56 13.59
CA GLN A 13 -0.93 -3.30 13.37
C GLN A 13 -0.29 -4.22 12.31
N GLN A 14 -0.83 -5.42 12.11
CA GLN A 14 -0.36 -6.35 11.08
C GLN A 14 -1.11 -6.17 9.76
N GLN A 15 -2.43 -5.94 9.83
CA GLN A 15 -3.30 -5.86 8.66
C GLN A 15 -3.04 -4.62 7.83
N VAL A 16 -2.81 -3.46 8.46
CA VAL A 16 -2.62 -2.18 7.74
C VAL A 16 -1.37 -2.22 6.85
N PRO A 17 -0.16 -2.53 7.35
CA PRO A 17 1.03 -2.64 6.49
C PRO A 17 0.89 -3.74 5.44
N SER A 18 0.20 -4.85 5.77
CA SER A 18 -0.04 -5.91 4.78
C SER A 18 -0.95 -5.44 3.65
N ALA A 19 -1.94 -4.59 3.92
CA ALA A 19 -2.82 -4.03 2.91
C ALA A 19 -2.06 -3.05 1.99
N GLU A 20 -1.23 -2.18 2.57
CA GLU A 20 -0.37 -1.24 1.82
C GLU A 20 0.54 -2.00 0.83
N ILE A 21 1.26 -3.01 1.31
CA ILE A 21 2.16 -3.83 0.48
C ILE A 21 1.40 -4.51 -0.67
N ARG A 22 0.21 -5.04 -0.41
CA ARG A 22 -0.58 -5.74 -1.43
C ARG A 22 -1.11 -4.80 -2.51
N ILE A 23 -1.37 -3.52 -2.17
CA ILE A 23 -1.75 -2.52 -3.16
C ILE A 23 -0.56 -2.19 -4.07
N ASP A 24 0.63 -2.05 -3.51
CA ASP A 24 1.86 -1.83 -4.28
C ASP A 24 2.17 -3.01 -5.21
N ASP A 25 2.05 -4.25 -4.71
CA ASP A 25 2.20 -5.47 -5.52
C ASP A 25 1.20 -5.50 -6.69
N ALA A 26 -0.06 -5.11 -6.45
CA ALA A 26 -1.06 -5.02 -7.49
C ALA A 26 -0.72 -3.93 -8.53
N LEU A 27 -0.21 -2.78 -8.10
CA LEU A 27 0.21 -1.69 -8.99
C LEU A 27 1.39 -2.12 -9.87
N ILE A 28 2.36 -2.85 -9.32
CA ILE A 28 3.48 -3.45 -10.06
C ILE A 28 2.96 -4.45 -11.11
N ALA A 29 2.06 -5.34 -10.72
CA ALA A 29 1.50 -6.36 -11.61
C ALA A 29 0.75 -5.74 -12.80
N VAL A 30 -0.10 -4.75 -12.54
CA VAL A 30 -0.87 -4.05 -13.60
C VAL A 30 0.05 -3.25 -14.52
N SER A 31 1.09 -2.62 -13.96
CA SER A 31 2.08 -1.87 -14.75
C SER A 31 2.90 -2.77 -15.67
N SER A 32 3.28 -3.95 -15.17
CA SER A 32 3.96 -4.97 -15.97
C SER A 32 3.06 -5.48 -17.10
N LEU A 33 1.79 -5.74 -16.81
CA LEU A 33 0.81 -6.14 -17.83
C LEU A 33 0.60 -5.06 -18.90
N MET A 34 0.53 -3.79 -18.50
CA MET A 34 0.46 -2.65 -19.43
C MET A 34 1.66 -2.64 -20.37
N ALA A 35 2.87 -2.80 -19.83
CA ALA A 35 4.09 -2.84 -20.63
C ALA A 35 4.03 -4.00 -21.64
N SER A 36 3.63 -5.20 -21.22
CA SER A 36 3.47 -6.35 -22.12
C SER A 36 2.45 -6.09 -23.24
N VAL A 37 1.30 -5.49 -22.94
CA VAL A 37 0.27 -5.16 -23.94
C VAL A 37 0.77 -4.13 -24.95
N VAL A 38 1.46 -3.09 -24.49
CA VAL A 38 2.01 -2.05 -25.37
C VAL A 38 3.11 -2.60 -26.26
N THR A 39 3.99 -3.45 -25.72
CA THR A 39 5.04 -4.15 -26.48
C THR A 39 4.42 -5.09 -27.52
N ALA A 40 3.47 -5.94 -27.13
CA ALA A 40 2.80 -6.84 -28.06
C ALA A 40 2.14 -6.09 -29.22
N ARG A 41 1.49 -4.95 -28.94
CA ARG A 41 0.90 -4.11 -29.99
C ARG A 41 1.95 -3.51 -30.92
N ARG A 42 3.11 -3.08 -30.40
CA ARG A 42 4.21 -2.53 -31.20
C ARG A 42 4.82 -3.58 -32.13
N ASP A 43 5.02 -4.78 -31.61
CA ASP A 43 5.82 -5.82 -32.27
C ASP A 43 4.98 -6.73 -33.19
N THR A 44 3.65 -6.64 -33.14
CA THR A 44 2.78 -7.39 -34.05
C THR A 44 2.64 -6.68 -35.39
N GLU A 45 3.24 -7.24 -36.44
CA GLU A 45 3.13 -6.71 -37.81
C GLU A 45 1.67 -6.66 -38.30
N GLY A 46 1.34 -5.60 -39.02
CA GLY A 46 0.02 -5.43 -39.64
C GLY A 46 -1.12 -5.05 -38.67
N VAL A 47 -0.86 -4.91 -37.37
CA VAL A 47 -1.86 -4.46 -36.39
C VAL A 47 -1.91 -2.93 -36.33
N PRO A 48 -3.06 -2.28 -36.62
CA PRO A 48 -3.18 -0.84 -36.47
C PRO A 48 -2.98 -0.38 -35.03
N ALA A 49 -2.31 0.76 -34.81
CA ALA A 49 -2.07 1.33 -33.48
C ALA A 49 -3.35 1.59 -32.66
N ALA A 50 -4.50 1.72 -33.34
CA ALA A 50 -5.81 1.87 -32.70
C ALA A 50 -6.32 0.56 -32.04
N LYS A 51 -5.87 -0.61 -32.52
CA LYS A 51 -6.22 -1.89 -31.90
C LYS A 51 -5.57 -1.98 -30.52
N GLY A 52 -6.34 -2.41 -29.53
CA GLY A 52 -5.89 -2.51 -28.14
C GLY A 52 -5.86 -1.19 -27.35
N GLN A 53 -6.18 -0.03 -27.96
CA GLN A 53 -6.24 1.25 -27.23
C GLN A 53 -7.24 1.22 -26.07
N ALA A 54 -8.42 0.65 -26.28
CA ALA A 54 -9.42 0.48 -25.22
C ALA A 54 -8.92 -0.43 -24.09
N THR A 55 -8.05 -1.40 -24.38
CA THR A 55 -7.43 -2.27 -23.37
C THR A 55 -6.42 -1.48 -22.54
N ILE A 56 -5.53 -0.73 -23.20
CA ILE A 56 -4.56 0.16 -22.54
C ILE A 56 -5.28 1.19 -21.68
N GLN A 57 -6.34 1.82 -22.18
CA GLN A 57 -7.11 2.79 -21.39
C GLN A 57 -7.73 2.15 -20.13
N ARG A 58 -8.20 0.90 -20.21
CA ARG A 58 -8.72 0.19 -19.03
C ARG A 58 -7.62 -0.15 -18.01
N LEU A 59 -6.43 -0.53 -18.48
CA LEU A 59 -5.28 -0.76 -17.60
C LEU A 59 -4.83 0.55 -16.91
N ALA A 60 -4.80 1.66 -17.64
CA ALA A 60 -4.49 2.97 -17.04
C ALA A 60 -5.51 3.36 -15.95
N LYS A 61 -6.81 3.13 -16.20
CA LYS A 61 -7.85 3.33 -15.18
C LYS A 61 -7.67 2.43 -13.96
N ALA A 62 -7.26 1.18 -14.16
CA ALA A 62 -6.97 0.25 -13.06
C ALA A 62 -5.76 0.74 -12.23
N GLN A 63 -4.71 1.27 -12.86
CA GLN A 63 -3.57 1.86 -12.16
C GLN A 63 -3.99 3.06 -11.31
N MET A 64 -4.79 3.97 -11.87
CA MET A 64 -5.31 5.13 -11.12
C MET A 64 -6.15 4.69 -9.91
N ALA A 65 -7.04 3.71 -10.08
CA ALA A 65 -7.85 3.20 -8.98
C ALA A 65 -6.99 2.58 -7.85
N LEU A 66 -5.88 1.93 -8.18
CA LEU A 66 -4.94 1.40 -7.19
C LEU A 66 -4.17 2.51 -6.47
N ILE A 67 -3.79 3.57 -7.17
CA ILE A 67 -3.15 4.75 -6.57
C ILE A 67 -4.10 5.43 -5.58
N ASP A 68 -5.36 5.61 -5.98
CA ASP A 68 -6.39 6.18 -5.11
C ASP A 68 -6.61 5.31 -3.86
N ALA A 69 -6.76 3.99 -4.05
CA ALA A 69 -6.91 3.04 -2.96
C ALA A 69 -5.69 3.04 -2.01
N GLY A 70 -4.47 3.12 -2.54
CA GLY A 70 -3.25 3.22 -1.73
C GLY A 70 -3.23 4.50 -0.89
N GLY A 71 -3.62 5.63 -1.48
CA GLY A 71 -3.78 6.90 -0.76
C GLY A 71 -4.83 6.82 0.36
N ASP A 72 -5.96 6.17 0.10
CA ASP A 72 -7.02 5.98 1.10
C ASP A 72 -6.55 5.09 2.26
N VAL A 73 -5.86 3.98 1.98
CA VAL A 73 -5.31 3.10 3.02
C VAL A 73 -4.25 3.80 3.86
N LEU A 74 -3.37 4.61 3.26
CA LEU A 74 -2.38 5.40 3.99
C LEU A 74 -3.04 6.43 4.92
N ARG A 75 -4.17 7.03 4.52
CA ARG A 75 -4.94 7.93 5.40
C ARG A 75 -5.58 7.17 6.56
N VAL A 76 -6.19 6.01 6.29
CA VAL A 76 -6.71 5.12 7.34
C VAL A 76 -5.62 4.73 8.34
N HIS A 77 -4.40 4.43 7.87
CA HIS A 77 -3.26 4.19 8.75
C HIS A 77 -2.99 5.41 9.66
N GLY A 78 -2.91 6.61 9.08
CA GLY A 78 -2.74 7.85 9.85
C GLY A 78 -3.84 8.08 10.90
N GLU A 79 -5.10 7.85 10.53
CA GLU A 79 -6.26 7.94 11.43
C GLU A 79 -6.17 6.92 12.57
N LEU A 80 -5.82 5.67 12.27
CA LEU A 80 -5.63 4.63 13.29
C LEU A 80 -4.49 4.96 14.25
N VAL A 81 -3.39 5.56 13.77
CA VAL A 81 -2.31 6.05 14.62
C VAL A 81 -2.78 7.20 15.51
N ALA A 82 -3.57 8.13 14.99
CA ALA A 82 -4.13 9.23 15.78
C ALA A 82 -5.07 8.70 16.86
N ILE A 83 -6.01 7.82 16.51
CA ILE A 83 -6.92 7.14 17.45
C ILE A 83 -6.11 6.41 18.52
N GLY A 84 -5.08 5.65 18.15
CA GLY A 84 -4.23 4.95 19.10
C GLY A 84 -3.56 5.89 20.10
N ARG A 85 -3.07 7.06 19.64
CA ARG A 85 -2.47 8.08 20.53
C ARG A 85 -3.48 8.72 21.47
N GLU A 86 -4.69 8.99 20.99
CA GLU A 86 -5.77 9.61 21.78
C GLU A 86 -6.39 8.65 22.80
N THR A 87 -6.55 7.37 22.42
CA THR A 87 -7.29 6.36 23.21
C THR A 87 -6.41 5.52 24.11
N ALA A 88 -5.16 5.24 23.72
CA ALA A 88 -4.16 4.63 24.60
C ALA A 88 -3.36 5.68 25.37
N GLY A 89 -3.95 6.88 25.55
CA GLY A 89 -3.33 8.11 26.00
C GLY A 89 -2.22 7.88 27.01
N TYR A 90 -1.00 8.26 26.63
CA TYR A 90 0.17 8.32 27.52
C TYR A 90 0.25 7.21 28.58
N ASP A 91 -0.05 5.96 28.23
CA ASP A 91 0.27 4.84 29.11
C ASP A 91 1.78 4.53 28.98
N LEU A 92 2.55 5.56 29.35
CA LEU A 92 3.87 5.52 29.94
C LEU A 92 3.77 4.77 31.29
N HIS A 93 3.20 3.57 31.29
CA HIS A 93 3.57 2.64 32.34
C HIS A 93 5.08 2.46 32.20
N GLU A 94 5.81 2.89 33.22
CA GLU A 94 7.25 3.15 33.33
C GLU A 94 8.15 1.91 33.11
N GLU A 95 7.66 0.88 32.46
CA GLU A 95 8.25 -0.45 32.38
C GLU A 95 8.29 -0.95 30.92
N CYS A 96 8.69 -0.10 30.00
CA CYS A 96 9.25 -0.57 28.74
C CYS A 96 10.77 -0.72 28.96
N PRO A 97 11.31 -1.95 29.22
CA PRO A 97 12.74 -2.11 29.40
C PRO A 97 13.41 -1.67 28.11
N GLN A 98 14.29 -0.65 28.21
CA GLN A 98 15.00 -0.10 27.08
C GLN A 98 15.79 -1.19 26.36
N ARG A 99 15.22 -1.75 25.30
CA ARG A 99 15.97 -2.53 24.32
C ARG A 99 15.86 -1.86 22.97
N SER A 100 16.89 -1.05 22.75
CA SER A 100 17.45 -0.68 21.46
C SER A 100 16.48 -0.06 20.46
N ALA A 101 16.39 1.27 20.58
CA ALA A 101 16.44 2.12 19.40
C ALA A 101 17.49 1.63 18.40
N VAL A 102 17.26 1.94 17.13
CA VAL A 102 18.10 1.70 15.94
C VAL A 102 17.71 0.43 15.15
N TYR A 103 16.63 0.55 14.37
CA TYR A 103 16.75 0.21 12.96
C TYR A 103 16.53 1.49 12.13
N ARG A 104 17.62 1.91 11.51
CA ARG A 104 17.75 3.09 10.65
C ARG A 104 16.83 2.98 9.45
N LEU A 105 15.88 3.91 9.34
CA LEU A 105 15.27 4.27 8.08
C LEU A 105 16.23 5.21 7.34
N HIS A 106 17.16 4.65 6.57
CA HIS A 106 17.93 5.38 5.55
C HIS A 106 18.11 4.46 4.35
N ALA A 107 17.09 4.34 3.51
CA ALA A 107 17.24 3.73 2.19
C ALA A 107 16.04 4.02 1.26
N VAL A 108 15.65 5.29 1.04
CA VAL A 108 14.99 5.71 -0.22
C VAL A 108 15.33 7.19 -0.48
N ALA A 109 16.61 7.49 -0.67
CA ALA A 109 17.08 8.73 -1.29
C ALA A 109 18.55 8.53 -1.70
N ALA A 110 18.76 7.89 -2.84
CA ALA A 110 19.99 7.92 -3.62
C ALA A 110 19.63 7.67 -5.09
#